data_AF-A0A1W2ELU0-F1
#
_entry.id   AF-A0A1W2ELU0-F1
#
_cell.length_a   1.000
_cell.length_b   1.000
_cell.length_c   1.000
_cell.angle_alpha   90.00
_cell.angle_beta   90.00
_cell.angle_gamma   90.00
#
_symmetry.space_group_name_H-M   'P 1'
#
loop_
_entity.id
_entity.type
_entity.pdbx_description
1 polymer ?
#
loop_
_entity_poly.entity_id
_entity_poly.type
_entity_poly.pdbx_seq_one_letter_code
_entity_poly.pdbx_strand_id
1 'polypeptide(L)'
;MTYDIEAGKAGALFEDFLKEQGTYDETSEQAVKRVLAFQLAAAMKEQHISKVEMAKRLETSRSQLDRLLDPDNDGVTLAVLSRAAHVVGRTIKLELH
;
A
#
# COMPACT_ATOMS: atom_id res chain seq x y z
N MET A 1 -35.33 27.58 -5.09
CA MET A 1 -33.92 27.83 -4.73
C MET A 1 -33.07 27.35 -5.87
N THR A 2 -32.55 28.26 -6.67
CA THR A 2 -31.49 27.98 -7.64
C THR A 2 -30.18 27.92 -6.88
N TYR A 3 -29.48 26.79 -6.92
CA TYR A 3 -28.13 26.69 -6.38
C TYR A 3 -27.21 27.36 -7.40
N ASP A 4 -26.63 28.51 -7.03
CA ASP A 4 -25.51 29.07 -7.76
C ASP A 4 -24.32 28.13 -7.55
N ILE A 5 -23.98 27.38 -8.60
CA ILE A 5 -22.77 26.56 -8.60
C ILE A 5 -21.62 27.47 -8.98
N GLU A 6 -20.78 27.83 -8.00
CA GLU A 6 -19.51 28.49 -8.27
C GLU A 6 -18.56 27.50 -8.98
N ALA A 7 -18.21 27.82 -10.22
CA ALA A 7 -17.23 27.05 -10.98
C ALA A 7 -15.81 27.35 -10.46
N GLY A 8 -15.31 26.50 -9.56
CA GLY A 8 -13.92 26.50 -9.12
C GLY A 8 -12.94 26.03 -10.21
N LYS A 9 -11.67 26.40 -10.07
CA LYS A 9 -10.56 25.86 -10.88
C LYS A 9 -9.68 24.97 -10.03
N ALA A 10 -9.19 23.86 -10.60
CA ALA A 10 -8.21 23.01 -9.92
C ALA A 10 -6.92 23.80 -9.67
N GLY A 11 -6.36 23.65 -8.46
CA GLY A 11 -5.06 24.23 -8.09
C GLY A 11 -3.88 23.44 -8.63
N ALA A 12 -2.69 23.74 -8.10
CA ALA A 12 -1.47 22.98 -8.36
C ALA A 12 -1.59 21.52 -7.89
N LEU A 13 -0.70 20.64 -8.36
CA LEU A 13 -0.73 19.24 -7.97
C LEU A 13 -0.35 19.10 -6.50
N PHE A 14 -0.94 18.11 -5.83
CA PHE A 14 -0.58 17.82 -4.44
C PHE A 14 0.90 17.45 -4.28
N GLU A 15 1.49 16.84 -5.30
CA GLU A 15 2.92 16.54 -5.36
C GLU A 15 3.79 17.81 -5.32
N ASP A 16 3.34 18.89 -5.96
CA ASP A 16 4.05 20.18 -5.95
C ASP A 16 4.06 20.74 -4.53
N PHE A 17 2.91 20.71 -3.85
CA PHE A 17 2.82 21.08 -2.44
C PHE A 17 3.76 20.25 -1.56
N LEU A 18 3.81 18.92 -1.72
CA LEU A 18 4.70 18.06 -0.94
C LEU A 18 6.19 18.33 -1.23
N LYS A 19 6.53 18.66 -2.47
CA LYS A 19 7.90 19.05 -2.86
C LYS A 19 8.28 20.39 -2.23
N GLU A 20 7.37 21.36 -2.21
CA GLU A 20 7.56 22.64 -1.52
C GLU A 20 7.75 22.47 -0.01
N GLN A 21 7.05 21.51 0.61
CA GLN A 21 7.25 21.16 2.03
C GLN A 21 8.52 20.33 2.30
N GLY A 22 9.20 19.84 1.26
CA GLY A 22 10.35 18.94 1.40
C GLY A 22 10.02 17.54 1.91
N THR A 23 8.74 17.14 1.89
CA THR A 23 8.26 15.85 2.43
C THR A 23 7.83 14.85 1.35
N TYR A 24 8.00 15.20 0.08
CA TYR A 24 7.56 14.37 -1.06
C TYR A 24 8.12 12.95 -1.01
N ASP A 25 9.42 12.78 -0.81
CA ASP A 25 10.06 11.46 -0.86
C ASP A 25 9.58 10.56 0.29
N GLU A 26 9.60 11.05 1.53
CA GLU A 26 9.11 10.31 2.70
C GLU A 26 7.63 9.94 2.57
N THR A 27 6.80 10.90 2.13
CA THR A 27 5.37 10.68 1.93
C THR A 27 5.13 9.63 0.85
N SER A 28 5.90 9.67 -0.24
CA SER A 28 5.77 8.73 -1.36
C SER A 28 6.20 7.33 -0.95
N GLU A 29 7.29 7.18 -0.19
CA GLU A 29 7.73 5.90 0.35
C GLU A 29 6.66 5.26 1.26
N GLN A 30 6.15 6.04 2.22
CA GLN A 30 5.06 5.59 3.09
C GLN A 30 3.80 5.22 2.30
N ALA A 31 3.46 6.00 1.28
CA ALA A 31 2.29 5.74 0.44
C ALA A 31 2.41 4.39 -0.30
N VAL A 32 3.58 4.07 -0.87
CA VAL A 32 3.81 2.77 -1.54
C VAL A 32 3.56 1.63 -0.58
N LYS A 33 4.12 1.70 0.63
CA LYS A 33 3.95 0.65 1.65
C LYS A 33 2.47 0.47 2.04
N ARG A 34 1.78 1.58 2.29
CA ARG A 34 0.35 1.59 2.66
C ARG A 34 -0.52 0.97 1.57
N VAL A 35 -0.26 1.33 0.31
CA VAL A 35 -1.00 0.78 -0.84
C VAL A 35 -0.77 -0.73 -0.96
N LEU A 36 0.47 -1.21 -0.83
CA LEU A 36 0.78 -2.63 -0.91
C LEU A 36 0.11 -3.43 0.23
N ALA A 37 0.19 -2.95 1.47
CA ALA A 37 -0.44 -3.58 2.62
C ALA A 37 -1.97 -3.65 2.46
N PHE A 38 -2.58 -2.53 2.03
CA PHE A 38 -4.02 -2.46 1.76
C PHE A 38 -4.44 -3.45 0.67
N GLN A 39 -3.75 -3.46 -0.47
CA GLN A 39 -4.07 -4.36 -1.58
C GLN A 39 -3.94 -5.83 -1.19
N LEU A 40 -2.92 -6.19 -0.40
CA LEU A 40 -2.73 -7.55 0.09
C LEU A 40 -3.85 -7.94 1.06
N ALA A 41 -4.18 -7.08 2.02
CA ALA A 41 -5.27 -7.33 2.96
C ALA A 41 -6.63 -7.46 2.25
N ALA A 42 -6.89 -6.63 1.24
CA ALA A 42 -8.08 -6.71 0.42
C ALA A 42 -8.17 -8.04 -0.36
N ALA A 43 -7.06 -8.47 -0.96
CA ALA A 43 -6.99 -9.75 -1.68
C ALA A 43 -7.20 -10.96 -0.75
N MET A 44 -6.61 -10.92 0.45
CA MET A 44 -6.85 -11.94 1.49
C MET A 44 -8.33 -12.00 1.87
N LYS A 45 -8.98 -10.84 2.04
CA LYS A 45 -10.41 -10.76 2.36
C LYS A 45 -11.29 -11.33 1.25
N GLU A 46 -11.00 -10.97 0.00
CA GLU A 46 -11.70 -11.46 -1.20
C GLU A 46 -11.61 -12.98 -1.34
N GLN A 47 -10.46 -13.56 -1.02
CA GLN A 47 -10.20 -15.00 -1.12
C GLN A 47 -10.47 -15.78 0.18
N HIS A 48 -11.02 -15.12 1.21
CA HIS A 48 -11.26 -15.70 2.53
C HIS A 48 -10.01 -16.31 3.20
N ILE A 49 -8.83 -15.76 2.93
CA ILE A 49 -7.57 -16.19 3.53
C ILE A 49 -7.41 -15.50 4.89
N SER A 50 -7.42 -16.30 5.97
CA SER A 50 -7.13 -15.79 7.30
C SER A 50 -5.66 -15.42 7.46
N LYS A 51 -5.32 -14.57 8.45
CA LYS A 51 -3.92 -14.27 8.79
C LYS A 51 -3.13 -15.54 9.15
N VAL A 52 -3.74 -16.49 9.85
CA VAL A 52 -3.07 -17.75 10.22
C VAL A 52 -2.77 -18.58 8.98
N GLU A 53 -3.73 -18.68 8.06
CA GLU A 53 -3.55 -19.40 6.80
C GLU A 53 -2.48 -18.74 5.93
N MET A 54 -2.52 -17.42 5.79
CA MET A 54 -1.52 -16.67 5.03
C MET A 54 -0.11 -16.87 5.61
N ALA A 55 0.04 -16.81 6.93
CA ALA A 55 1.31 -17.03 7.59
C ALA A 55 1.85 -18.45 7.33
N LYS A 56 0.98 -19.47 7.34
CA LYS A 56 1.34 -20.84 6.97
C LYS A 56 1.81 -20.95 5.51
N ARG A 57 1.07 -20.36 4.57
CA ARG A 57 1.44 -20.37 3.13
C ARG A 57 2.76 -19.66 2.84
N LEU A 58 3.10 -18.66 3.66
CA LEU A 58 4.35 -17.92 3.56
C LEU A 58 5.50 -18.53 4.37
N GLU A 59 5.27 -19.64 5.07
CA GLU A 59 6.24 -20.28 5.97
C GLU A 59 6.85 -19.28 6.97
N THR A 60 5.99 -18.44 7.54
CA THR A 60 6.38 -17.30 8.38
C THR A 60 5.55 -17.24 9.65
N SER A 61 6.01 -16.51 10.67
CA SER A 61 5.22 -16.32 11.89
C SER A 61 4.04 -15.37 11.67
N ARG A 62 3.01 -15.47 12.52
CA ARG A 62 1.92 -14.49 12.53
C ARG A 62 2.43 -13.06 12.75
N SER A 63 3.43 -12.86 13.62
CA SER A 63 4.03 -11.55 13.87
C SER A 63 4.77 -11.00 12.64
N GLN A 64 5.42 -11.85 11.85
CA GLN A 64 6.04 -11.46 10.59
C GLN A 64 4.98 -11.04 9.56
N LEU A 65 3.87 -11.76 9.47
CA LEU A 65 2.74 -11.36 8.63
C LEU A 65 2.10 -10.05 9.11
N ASP A 66 1.92 -9.87 10.43
CA ASP A 66 1.35 -8.64 10.96
C ASP A 66 2.23 -7.43 10.56
N ARG A 67 3.57 -7.53 10.62
CA ARG A 67 4.48 -6.50 10.11
C ARG A 67 4.38 -6.29 8.59
N LEU A 68 4.13 -7.34 7.82
CA LEU A 68 3.91 -7.22 6.38
C LEU A 68 2.64 -6.41 6.06
N LEU A 69 1.58 -6.60 6.85
CA LEU A 69 0.28 -5.96 6.68
C LEU A 69 0.17 -4.61 7.41
N ASP A 70 1.15 -4.28 8.24
CA ASP A 70 1.20 -3.02 8.99
C ASP A 70 1.58 -1.86 8.04
N PRO A 71 0.71 -0.85 7.89
CA PRO A 71 0.95 0.31 7.03
C PRO A 71 2.11 1.19 7.49
N ASP A 72 2.47 1.15 8.77
CA ASP A 72 3.47 2.02 9.39
C ASP A 72 4.76 1.24 9.72
N ASN A 73 4.93 0.05 9.15
CA ASN A 73 6.13 -0.78 9.34
C ASN A 73 7.04 -0.76 8.11
N ASP A 74 8.21 -0.15 8.28
CA ASP A 74 9.16 0.10 7.20
C ASP A 74 10.03 -1.14 6.87
N GLY A 75 10.05 -2.14 7.77
CA GLY A 75 11.02 -3.23 7.76
C GLY A 75 10.58 -4.49 7.02
N VAL A 76 10.29 -4.41 5.71
CA VAL A 76 9.91 -5.60 4.92
C VAL A 76 10.69 -5.71 3.61
N THR A 77 11.17 -6.90 3.26
CA THR A 77 11.94 -7.10 2.03
C THR A 77 11.04 -7.28 0.82
N LEU A 78 11.53 -6.88 -0.36
CA LEU A 78 10.86 -7.11 -1.64
C LEU A 78 10.54 -8.59 -1.89
N ALA A 79 11.41 -9.50 -1.44
CA ALA A 79 11.20 -10.94 -1.55
C ALA A 79 9.94 -11.41 -0.78
N VAL A 80 9.71 -10.89 0.43
CA VAL A 80 8.53 -11.23 1.21
C VAL A 80 7.26 -10.67 0.57
N LEU A 81 7.31 -9.42 0.11
CA LEU A 81 6.20 -8.77 -0.59
C LEU A 81 5.82 -9.53 -1.87
N SER A 82 6.81 -9.94 -2.67
CA SER A 82 6.60 -10.72 -3.89
C SER A 82 5.95 -12.08 -3.60
N ARG A 83 6.46 -12.84 -2.61
CA ARG A 83 5.83 -14.11 -2.21
C ARG A 83 4.39 -13.92 -1.73
N ALA A 84 4.13 -12.88 -0.93
CA ALA A 84 2.79 -12.60 -0.44
C ALA A 84 1.82 -12.26 -1.57
N ALA A 85 2.25 -11.45 -2.55
CA ALA A 85 1.47 -11.19 -3.75
C ALA A 85 1.15 -12.50 -4.50
N HIS A 86 2.13 -13.38 -4.68
CA HIS A 86 1.93 -14.66 -5.37
C HIS A 86 0.92 -15.57 -4.66
N VAL A 87 0.93 -15.62 -3.32
CA VAL A 87 -0.03 -16.42 -2.53
C VAL A 87 -1.48 -15.99 -2.79
N VAL A 88 -1.70 -14.70 -3.09
CA VAL A 88 -3.02 -14.15 -3.44
C VAL A 88 -3.23 -14.03 -4.96
N GLY A 89 -2.41 -14.68 -5.78
CA GLY A 89 -2.55 -14.68 -7.24
C GLY A 89 -2.22 -13.34 -7.92
N ARG A 90 -1.38 -12.51 -7.27
CA ARG A 90 -0.92 -11.20 -7.78
C ARG A 90 0.59 -11.18 -7.98
N THR A 91 1.08 -10.14 -8.64
CA THR A 91 2.51 -9.89 -8.87
C THR A 91 2.83 -8.43 -8.60
N ILE A 92 4.06 -8.15 -8.15
CA ILE A 92 4.56 -6.79 -7.97
C ILE A 92 5.37 -6.42 -9.20
N LYS A 93 5.11 -5.23 -9.75
CA LYS A 93 5.92 -4.60 -10.79
C LYS A 93 6.57 -3.36 -10.20
N LEU A 94 7.89 -3.27 -10.30
CA LEU A 94 8.67 -2.12 -9.86
C LEU A 94 9.36 -1.53 -11.08
N GLU A 95 9.35 -0.21 -11.17
CA GLU A 95 10.03 0.55 -12.20
C GLU A 95 10.92 1.58 -11.51
N LEU A 96 12.11 1.81 -12.07
CA LEU A 96 13.01 2.87 -11.67
C LEU A 96 13.08 3.85 -12.83
N HIS A 97 12.86 5.12 -12.55
CA HIS A 97 12.80 6.20 -13.55
C HIS A 97 13.89 7.23 -13.29
#